data_AF-A0A7V1Q2M8-F1
#
_entry.id   AF-A0A7V1Q2M8-F1
#
_cell.length_a   1.000
_cell.length_b   1.000
_cell.length_c   1.000
_cell.angle_alpha   90.00
_cell.angle_beta   90.00
_cell.angle_gamma   90.00
#
_symmetry.space_group_name_H-M   'P 1'
#
loop_
_entity.id
_entity.type
_entity.pdbx_description
1 polymer ?
#
loop_
_entity_poly.entity_id
_entity_poly.type
_entity_poly.pdbx_seq_one_letter_code
_entity_poly.pdbx_strand_id
1 'polypeptide(L)'
;MPQPQGNPAQQQGQLPVSKEEISRAIREGGAPLVKAAENLGPHLKNGQLTTSQIRNIYGMVKRMEMQQFDPHEFMLLKPKLAYAAKRARARGAEDLKMVLSWAIDEVGTDEQKFARFVDLFEAILAYHVAAGGK
;
A
#
# COMPACT_ATOMS: atom_id res chain seq x y z
N MET A 1 -31.99 -1.24 30.16
CA MET A 1 -31.47 -0.28 29.17
C MET A 1 -30.41 -1.00 28.34
N PRO A 2 -30.73 -1.48 27.13
CA PRO A 2 -29.76 -2.13 26.25
C PRO A 2 -28.85 -1.09 25.60
N GLN A 3 -27.55 -1.40 25.54
CA GLN A 3 -26.52 -0.60 24.86
C GLN A 3 -26.74 -0.64 23.35
N PRO A 4 -26.47 0.46 22.60
CA PRO A 4 -26.59 0.46 21.15
C PRO A 4 -25.45 -0.35 20.54
N GLN A 5 -25.78 -1.51 19.97
CA GLN A 5 -24.87 -2.25 19.09
C GLN A 5 -24.68 -1.44 17.80
N GLY A 6 -23.47 -0.91 17.62
CA GLY A 6 -23.06 -0.26 16.38
C GLY A 6 -23.18 -1.22 15.21
N ASN A 7 -23.83 -0.75 14.14
CA ASN A 7 -24.10 -1.51 12.92
C ASN A 7 -22.78 -1.82 12.17
N PRO A 8 -22.37 -3.10 11.96
CA PRO A 8 -21.11 -3.45 11.31
C PRO A 8 -21.05 -3.13 9.81
N ALA A 9 -22.14 -2.63 9.21
CA ALA A 9 -22.25 -2.36 7.78
C ALA A 9 -21.69 -1.00 7.33
N GLN A 10 -21.23 -0.13 8.24
CA GLN A 10 -20.89 1.27 7.90
C GLN A 10 -19.38 1.56 7.73
N GLN A 11 -18.47 0.60 7.95
CA GLN A 11 -17.02 0.83 7.78
C GLN A 11 -16.49 0.63 6.35
N GLN A 12 -17.35 0.32 5.38
CA GLN A 12 -16.93 0.03 4.00
C GLN A 12 -16.62 1.30 3.19
N GLY A 13 -16.02 2.33 3.77
CA GLY A 13 -15.75 3.62 3.09
C GLY A 13 -14.33 4.13 3.24
N GLN A 14 -13.63 3.74 4.31
CA GLN A 14 -12.44 4.44 4.77
C GLN A 14 -11.25 3.50 4.81
N LEU A 15 -10.08 3.99 4.37
CA LEU A 15 -8.82 3.28 4.49
C LEU A 15 -8.54 2.95 5.97
N PRO A 16 -7.97 1.78 6.29
CA PRO A 16 -7.66 1.37 7.67
C PRO A 16 -6.39 2.06 8.22
N VAL A 17 -5.83 2.99 7.47
CA VAL A 17 -4.61 3.75 7.77
C VAL A 17 -4.78 5.18 7.27
N SER A 18 -4.16 6.12 7.97
CA SER A 18 -4.09 7.54 7.60
C SER A 18 -2.82 7.86 6.81
N LYS A 19 -2.79 9.02 6.15
CA LYS A 19 -1.59 9.53 5.47
C LYS A 19 -0.39 9.65 6.44
N GLU A 20 -0.62 10.13 7.67
CA GLU A 20 0.47 10.31 8.64
C GLU A 20 1.04 8.96 9.10
N GLU A 21 0.21 7.92 9.28
CA GLU A 21 0.70 6.58 9.60
C GLU A 21 1.60 6.02 8.50
N ILE A 22 1.27 6.27 7.23
CA ILE A 22 2.11 5.89 6.10
C ILE A 22 3.38 6.74 6.03
N SER A 23 3.29 8.05 6.25
CA SER A 23 4.47 8.91 6.36
C SER A 23 5.42 8.43 7.45
N ARG A 24 4.89 8.08 8.62
CA ARG A 24 5.65 7.54 9.74
C ARG A 24 6.30 6.20 9.39
N ALA A 25 5.58 5.29 8.73
CA ALA A 25 6.14 4.02 8.27
C ALA A 25 7.36 4.23 7.35
N ILE A 26 7.32 5.22 6.46
CA ILE A 26 8.43 5.54 5.56
C ILE A 26 9.58 6.27 6.28
N ARG A 27 9.30 7.11 7.28
CA ARG A 27 10.35 7.78 8.07
C ARG A 27 11.08 6.83 9.02
N GLU A 28 10.34 5.96 9.71
CA GLU A 28 10.84 5.16 10.83
C GLU A 28 11.13 3.69 10.45
N GLY A 29 10.40 3.13 9.48
CA GLY A 29 10.45 1.69 9.16
C GLY A 29 9.88 0.83 10.30
N GLY A 30 10.39 -0.40 10.45
CA GLY A 30 10.16 -1.24 11.62
C GLY A 30 8.69 -1.44 12.02
N ALA A 31 8.38 -1.28 13.30
CA ALA A 31 7.06 -1.53 13.85
C ALA A 31 5.92 -0.69 13.22
N PRO A 32 6.07 0.64 12.99
CA PRO A 32 5.09 1.42 12.22
C PRO A 32 4.76 0.83 10.84
N LEU A 33 5.78 0.38 10.12
CA LEU A 33 5.65 -0.20 8.79
C LEU A 33 4.89 -1.53 8.83
N VAL A 34 5.28 -2.43 9.73
CA VAL A 34 4.62 -3.73 9.90
C VAL A 34 3.15 -3.54 10.29
N LYS A 35 2.86 -2.63 11.22
CA LYS A 35 1.48 -2.34 11.64
C LYS A 35 0.62 -1.79 10.50
N ALA A 36 1.17 -0.88 9.69
CA ALA A 36 0.45 -0.36 8.52
C ALA A 36 0.14 -1.48 7.52
N ALA A 37 1.12 -2.34 7.23
CA ALA A 37 0.97 -3.47 6.31
C ALA A 37 -0.03 -4.51 6.82
N GLU A 38 -0.02 -4.83 8.11
CA GLU A 38 -0.94 -5.76 8.77
C GLU A 38 -2.39 -5.30 8.62
N ASN A 39 -2.66 -4.00 8.77
CA ASN A 39 -3.99 -3.44 8.56
C ASN A 39 -4.40 -3.42 7.08
N LEU A 40 -3.45 -3.14 6.18
CA LEU A 40 -3.72 -3.00 4.76
C LEU A 40 -3.94 -4.32 4.05
N GLY A 41 -3.16 -5.36 4.34
CA GLY A 41 -3.22 -6.65 3.63
C GLY A 41 -4.65 -7.22 3.52
N PRO A 42 -5.34 -7.47 4.65
CA PRO A 42 -6.73 -7.96 4.67
C PRO A 42 -7.71 -6.99 4.02
N HIS A 43 -7.56 -5.68 4.24
CA HIS A 43 -8.42 -4.65 3.64
C HIS A 43 -8.36 -4.68 2.11
N LEU A 44 -7.17 -4.74 1.55
CA LEU A 44 -6.94 -4.80 0.11
C LEU A 44 -7.50 -6.09 -0.50
N LYS A 45 -7.33 -7.22 0.19
CA LYS A 45 -7.94 -8.50 -0.21
C LYS A 45 -9.46 -8.41 -0.25
N ASN A 46 -10.08 -7.79 0.76
CA ASN A 46 -11.53 -7.60 0.80
C ASN A 46 -12.01 -6.64 -0.30
N GLY A 47 -11.15 -5.69 -0.70
CA GLY A 47 -11.31 -4.85 -1.87
C GLY A 47 -11.15 -5.54 -3.23
N GLN A 48 -11.10 -6.88 -3.28
CA GLN A 48 -10.97 -7.69 -4.50
C GLN A 48 -9.64 -7.48 -5.27
N LEU A 49 -8.61 -6.96 -4.61
CA LEU A 49 -7.28 -6.87 -5.19
C LEU A 49 -6.65 -8.28 -5.21
N THR A 50 -6.22 -8.74 -6.37
CA THR A 50 -5.59 -10.06 -6.52
C THR A 50 -4.09 -10.01 -6.23
N THR A 51 -3.52 -11.14 -5.83
CA THR A 51 -2.07 -11.26 -5.62
C THR A 51 -1.31 -10.99 -6.92
N SER A 52 -1.84 -11.42 -8.06
CA SER A 52 -1.25 -11.14 -9.38
C SER A 52 -1.20 -9.64 -9.70
N GLN A 53 -2.24 -8.88 -9.36
CA GLN A 53 -2.27 -7.42 -9.52
C GLN A 53 -1.22 -6.74 -8.64
N ILE A 54 -1.09 -7.15 -7.38
CA ILE A 54 -0.07 -6.65 -6.45
C ILE A 54 1.33 -6.96 -6.98
N ARG A 55 1.60 -8.22 -7.36
CA ARG A 55 2.91 -8.66 -7.87
C ARG A 55 3.32 -7.94 -9.15
N ASN A 56 2.38 -7.64 -10.04
CA ASN A 56 2.68 -6.88 -11.26
C ASN A 56 3.22 -5.48 -10.93
N ILE A 57 2.66 -4.83 -9.90
CA ILE A 57 3.09 -3.51 -9.44
C ILE A 57 4.42 -3.63 -8.67
N TYR A 58 4.52 -4.58 -7.74
CA TYR A 58 5.74 -4.83 -6.96
C TYR A 58 6.93 -5.16 -7.86
N GLY A 59 6.73 -5.92 -8.95
CA GLY A 59 7.77 -6.20 -9.92
C GLY A 59 8.30 -4.95 -10.64
N MET A 60 7.50 -3.89 -10.80
CA MET A 60 8.00 -2.59 -11.29
C MET A 60 8.92 -1.94 -10.26
N VAL A 61 8.51 -1.95 -8.98
CA VAL A 61 9.29 -1.37 -7.88
C VAL A 61 10.61 -2.11 -7.68
N LYS A 62 10.60 -3.45 -7.73
CA LYS A 62 11.84 -4.24 -7.61
C LYS A 62 12.83 -3.98 -8.74
N ARG A 63 12.37 -3.68 -9.95
CA ARG A 63 13.29 -3.25 -11.03
C ARG A 63 13.95 -1.91 -10.73
N MET A 64 13.23 -0.96 -10.14
CA MET A 64 13.80 0.32 -9.70
C MET A 64 14.81 0.12 -8.57
N GLU A 65 14.55 -0.80 -7.63
CA GLU A 65 15.47 -1.14 -6.54
C GLU A 65 16.73 -1.87 -7.01
N MET A 66 16.62 -2.74 -8.02
CA MET A 66 17.78 -3.40 -8.63
C MET A 66 18.68 -2.43 -9.43
N GLN A 67 18.16 -1.24 -9.75
CA GLN A 67 18.89 -0.17 -10.40
C GLN A 67 19.36 0.84 -9.34
N GLN A 68 20.16 1.83 -9.74
CA GLN A 68 20.43 2.96 -8.87
C GLN A 68 19.13 3.76 -8.66
N PHE A 69 18.80 4.10 -7.43
CA PHE A 69 17.60 4.88 -7.13
C PHE A 69 17.59 6.21 -7.88
N ASP A 70 16.62 6.37 -8.77
CA ASP A 70 16.32 7.62 -9.47
C ASP A 70 15.00 8.20 -8.92
N PRO A 71 15.05 9.31 -8.14
CA PRO A 71 13.86 9.95 -7.61
C PRO A 71 12.87 10.41 -8.68
N HIS A 72 13.34 10.80 -9.87
CA HIS A 72 12.47 11.22 -10.96
C HIS A 72 11.68 10.02 -11.51
N GLU A 73 12.36 8.91 -11.80
CA GLU A 73 11.71 7.69 -12.25
C GLU A 73 10.73 7.16 -11.19
N PHE A 74 11.12 7.21 -9.92
CA PHE A 74 10.29 6.78 -8.81
C PHE A 74 9.02 7.64 -8.68
N MET A 75 9.11 8.96 -8.83
CA MET A 75 7.93 9.85 -8.85
C MET A 75 6.96 9.52 -10.00
N LEU A 76 7.47 9.07 -11.14
CA LEU A 76 6.65 8.61 -12.28
C LEU A 76 5.94 7.28 -12.02
N LEU A 77 6.16 6.63 -10.87
CA LEU A 77 5.36 5.48 -10.45
C LEU A 77 3.89 5.87 -10.18
N LYS A 78 3.60 7.09 -9.73
CA LYS A 78 2.23 7.54 -9.44
C LYS A 78 1.27 7.43 -10.65
N PRO A 79 1.57 7.98 -11.85
CA PRO A 79 0.71 7.80 -13.00
C PRO A 79 0.61 6.33 -13.45
N LYS A 80 1.67 5.53 -13.30
CA LYS A 80 1.64 4.08 -13.58
C LYS A 80 0.66 3.35 -12.63
N LEU A 81 0.69 3.69 -11.34
CA LEU A 81 -0.25 3.18 -10.34
C LEU A 81 -1.69 3.58 -10.64
N ALA A 82 -1.93 4.84 -11.03
CA ALA A 82 -3.26 5.32 -11.39
C ALA A 82 -3.85 4.55 -12.58
N TYR A 83 -3.04 4.28 -13.60
CA TYR A 83 -3.45 3.46 -14.74
C TYR A 83 -3.73 2.00 -14.32
N ALA A 84 -2.84 1.39 -13.54
CA ALA A 84 -2.99 0.02 -13.07
C ALA A 84 -4.25 -0.16 -12.21
N ALA A 85 -4.55 0.77 -11.31
CA ALA A 85 -5.74 0.76 -10.47
C ALA A 85 -7.03 0.83 -11.29
N LYS A 86 -7.11 1.79 -12.23
CA LYS A 86 -8.24 1.93 -13.15
C LYS A 86 -8.48 0.68 -13.99
N ARG A 87 -7.39 0.02 -14.44
CA ARG A 87 -7.46 -1.22 -15.23
C ARG A 87 -7.92 -2.42 -14.39
N ALA A 88 -7.51 -2.48 -13.13
CA ALA A 88 -7.84 -3.58 -12.23
C ALA A 88 -9.34 -3.65 -11.89
N ARG A 89 -10.06 -2.52 -11.91
CA ARG A 89 -11.49 -2.41 -11.55
C ARG A 89 -11.80 -3.02 -10.17
N ALA A 90 -10.82 -3.01 -9.27
CA ALA A 90 -10.94 -3.50 -7.91
C ALA A 90 -10.76 -2.32 -6.96
N ARG A 91 -11.63 -2.22 -5.95
CA ARG A 91 -11.55 -1.16 -4.95
C ARG A 91 -10.19 -1.18 -4.23
N GLY A 92 -9.70 -2.37 -3.89
CA GLY A 92 -8.40 -2.54 -3.26
C GLY A 92 -7.26 -1.99 -4.13
N ALA A 93 -7.40 -1.98 -5.46
CA ALA A 93 -6.40 -1.38 -6.33
C ALA A 93 -6.37 0.15 -6.21
N GLU A 94 -7.53 0.80 -6.09
CA GLU A 94 -7.63 2.24 -5.85
C GLU A 94 -7.09 2.64 -4.46
N ASP A 95 -7.38 1.82 -3.45
CA ASP A 95 -6.91 1.98 -2.08
C ASP A 95 -5.38 1.81 -2.00
N LEU A 96 -4.83 0.76 -2.63
CA LEU A 96 -3.38 0.55 -2.71
C LEU A 96 -2.70 1.70 -3.45
N LYS A 97 -3.25 2.15 -4.58
CA LYS A 97 -2.74 3.32 -5.32
C LYS A 97 -2.67 4.56 -4.42
N MET A 98 -3.71 4.82 -3.63
CA MET A 98 -3.74 5.98 -2.73
C MET A 98 -2.64 5.90 -1.67
N VAL A 99 -2.52 4.75 -1.00
CA VAL A 99 -1.50 4.50 0.02
C VAL A 99 -0.09 4.63 -0.55
N LEU A 100 0.19 3.97 -1.68
CA LEU A 100 1.51 4.04 -2.31
C LEU A 100 1.83 5.45 -2.80
N SER A 101 0.83 6.23 -3.22
CA SER A 101 1.04 7.63 -3.60
C SER A 101 1.49 8.49 -2.41
N TRP A 102 0.89 8.29 -1.22
CA TRP A 102 1.33 8.95 0.01
C TRP A 102 2.74 8.53 0.41
N ALA A 103 3.04 7.24 0.28
CA ALA A 103 4.38 6.73 0.58
C ALA A 103 5.43 7.32 -0.38
N ILE A 104 5.13 7.40 -1.69
CA ILE A 104 6.00 8.03 -2.68
C ILE A 104 6.25 9.52 -2.34
N ASP A 105 5.22 10.26 -1.92
CA ASP A 105 5.37 11.65 -1.46
C ASP A 105 6.32 11.77 -0.26
N GLU A 106 6.25 10.84 0.68
CA GLU A 106 7.10 10.87 1.87
C GLU A 106 8.56 10.50 1.55
N VAL A 107 8.78 9.56 0.64
CA VAL A 107 10.13 9.17 0.19
C VAL A 107 10.85 10.36 -0.43
N GLY A 108 10.21 11.08 -1.35
CA GLY A 108 10.83 12.18 -2.07
C GLY A 108 12.10 11.72 -2.81
N THR A 109 13.25 12.25 -2.39
CA THR A 109 14.57 11.94 -2.97
C THR A 109 15.47 11.13 -2.03
N ASP A 110 14.94 10.61 -0.92
CA ASP A 110 15.71 9.91 0.11
C ASP A 110 15.77 8.40 -0.17
N GLU A 111 16.97 7.89 -0.45
CA GLU A 111 17.20 6.49 -0.78
C GLU A 111 16.91 5.53 0.40
N GLN A 112 17.15 5.95 1.65
CA GLN A 112 16.81 5.12 2.80
C GLN A 112 15.30 5.02 2.99
N LYS A 113 14.57 6.11 2.74
CA LYS A 113 13.11 6.07 2.70
C LYS A 113 12.61 5.21 1.55
N PHE A 114 13.27 5.23 0.40
CA PHE A 114 12.93 4.35 -0.72
C PHE A 114 13.08 2.88 -0.33
N ALA A 115 14.17 2.49 0.34
CA ALA A 115 14.31 1.13 0.86
C ALA A 115 13.14 0.74 1.78
N ARG A 116 12.72 1.62 2.69
CA ARG A 116 11.54 1.40 3.55
C ARG A 116 10.23 1.35 2.78
N PHE A 117 10.11 2.05 1.65
CA PHE A 117 8.96 1.91 0.75
C PHE A 117 8.90 0.51 0.14
N VAL A 118 10.04 -0.04 -0.26
CA VAL A 118 10.11 -1.43 -0.76
C VAL A 118 9.69 -2.40 0.35
N ASP A 119 10.24 -2.24 1.55
CA ASP A 119 9.89 -3.05 2.72
C ASP A 119 8.38 -2.98 3.04
N LEU A 120 7.78 -1.79 3.01
CA LEU A 120 6.36 -1.59 3.25
C LEU A 120 5.52 -2.33 2.22
N PHE A 121 5.91 -2.24 0.95
CA PHE A 121 5.17 -2.91 -0.12
C PHE A 121 5.28 -4.43 -0.01
N GLU A 122 6.47 -4.95 0.29
CA GLU A 122 6.68 -6.37 0.51
C GLU A 122 5.86 -6.88 1.70
N ALA A 123 5.83 -6.14 2.80
CA ALA A 123 4.99 -6.46 3.96
C ALA A 123 3.49 -6.46 3.61
N ILE A 124 3.00 -5.48 2.84
CA ILE A 124 1.61 -5.44 2.38
C ILE A 124 1.27 -6.69 1.56
N LEU A 125 2.14 -7.09 0.63
CA LEU A 125 1.96 -8.30 -0.17
C LEU A 125 1.92 -9.55 0.73
N ALA A 126 2.83 -9.65 1.70
CA ALA A 126 2.88 -10.78 2.63
C ALA A 126 1.59 -10.90 3.46
N TYR A 127 1.13 -9.80 4.06
CA TYR A 127 -0.12 -9.79 4.85
C TYR A 127 -1.36 -9.98 4.00
N HIS A 128 -1.37 -9.51 2.74
CA HIS A 128 -2.45 -9.79 1.80
C HIS A 128 -2.56 -11.29 1.48
N VAL A 129 -1.43 -11.94 1.21
CA VAL A 129 -1.36 -13.39 0.98
C VAL A 129 -1.77 -14.15 2.25
N ALA A 130 -1.28 -13.75 3.43
CA ALA A 130 -1.65 -14.35 4.71
C ALA A 130 -3.17 -14.24 4.99
N ALA A 131 -3.82 -13.16 4.52
CA ALA A 131 -5.27 -12.97 4.60
C ALA A 131 -6.08 -13.79 3.56
N GLY A 132 -5.43 -14.67 2.80
CA GLY A 132 -6.07 -15.51 1.78
C GLY A 132 -6.25 -14.83 0.43
N GLY A 133 -5.42 -13.83 0.12
CA GLY A 133 -5.32 -13.25 -1.21
C GLY A 133 -5.00 -14.29 -2.28
N LYS A 134 -5.63 -14.19 -3.46
CA LYS A 134 -5.40 -15.08 -4.61
C LYS A 134 -4.83 -14.31 -5.78
#